data_AF-A0A842QVU7-F1
#
_entry.id   AF-A0A842QVU7-F1
#
_cell.length_a   1.000
_cell.length_b   1.000
_cell.length_c   1.000
_cell.angle_alpha   90.00
_cell.angle_beta   90.00
_cell.angle_gamma   90.00
#
_symmetry.space_group_name_H-M   'P 1'
#
loop_
_entity.id
_entity.type
_entity.pdbx_description
1 polymer ?
#
loop_
_entity_poly.entity_id
_entity_poly.type
_entity_poly.pdbx_seq_one_letter_code
_entity_poly.pdbx_strand_id
1 'polypeptide(L)'
;NTASLRSSNAVNGVKFIYRGKTAHAAGNPEMGRSSLDAIELMNIGVNYLREHIIEDARIHYTIEEGGGQPNVVPDYARSWYYIRAPERTQLDPIYERIKKIAQGAALMTETELEIQFIDALYNIVPNKTIAELVVKNMREIGGPEWSEEELEFAEEIGSNFDKEYKMDTLRKLKIPNPEKYRDVDLMTDIIDPIGEGETSAGSSDVGDISWITPTVEFGTACNVLGAPGHSWAFVACAGSSIGHKSLVFAAKTMAGAAVELFTDEALREKAKEEHGERLKDRTYETPLPEGVDVPLEMAEENWEKVPKQ
;
A
#
# COMPACT_ATOMS: atom_id res chain seq x y z
N ASN A 1 -16.39 -11.31 -4.07
CA ASN A 1 -16.73 -10.27 -5.06
C ASN A 1 -17.47 -9.14 -4.35
N THR A 2 -16.85 -7.97 -4.17
CA THR A 2 -17.47 -6.81 -3.50
C THR A 2 -16.65 -5.54 -3.74
N ALA A 3 -17.26 -4.37 -3.51
CA ALA A 3 -16.57 -3.09 -3.45
C ALA A 3 -16.08 -2.78 -2.02
N SER A 4 -14.94 -2.12 -1.91
CA SER A 4 -14.39 -1.67 -0.62
C SER A 4 -14.90 -0.27 -0.28
N LEU A 5 -15.34 -0.10 0.97
CA LEU A 5 -15.59 1.20 1.61
C LEU A 5 -14.50 1.56 2.63
N ARG A 6 -13.42 0.78 2.68
CA ARG A 6 -12.25 1.07 3.54
C ARG A 6 -11.46 2.24 2.97
N SER A 7 -10.96 3.10 3.84
CA SER A 7 -9.84 3.99 3.52
C SER A 7 -8.53 3.18 3.46
N SER A 8 -7.45 3.83 3.02
CA SER A 8 -6.07 3.34 3.14
C SER A 8 -5.25 4.26 4.05
N ASN A 9 -3.98 3.94 4.27
CA ASN A 9 -3.04 4.89 4.85
C ASN A 9 -2.47 5.81 3.76
N ALA A 10 -2.26 7.08 4.12
CA ALA A 10 -1.30 7.92 3.44
C ALA A 10 0.12 7.38 3.65
N VAL A 11 1.03 7.68 2.73
CA VAL A 11 2.43 7.22 2.81
C VAL A 11 3.40 8.29 2.36
N ASN A 12 4.60 8.31 2.95
CA ASN A 12 5.81 8.91 2.38
C ASN A 12 6.90 7.81 2.27
N GLY A 13 7.50 7.69 1.09
CA GLY A 13 8.76 6.99 0.84
C GLY A 13 9.92 7.98 0.81
N VAL A 14 10.90 7.83 1.70
CA VAL A 14 12.00 8.79 1.86
C VAL A 14 13.32 8.07 2.08
N LYS A 15 14.38 8.48 1.38
CA LYS A 15 15.75 8.04 1.62
C LYS A 15 16.52 9.08 2.42
N PHE A 16 17.23 8.61 3.45
CA PHE A 16 18.13 9.42 4.26
C PHE A 16 19.55 8.95 3.96
N ILE A 17 20.35 9.88 3.44
CA ILE A 17 21.71 9.64 2.96
C ILE A 17 22.65 10.47 3.84
N TYR A 18 23.65 9.81 4.40
CA TYR A 18 24.71 10.48 5.15
C TYR A 18 26.03 10.41 4.39
N ARG A 19 26.74 11.53 4.38
CA ARG A 19 28.10 11.65 3.83
C ARG A 19 29.05 12.09 4.93
N GLY A 20 30.11 11.32 5.09
CA GLY A 20 31.08 11.46 6.16
C GLY A 20 32.50 11.48 5.60
N LYS A 21 33.41 10.86 6.34
CA LYS A 21 34.82 10.84 5.98
C LYS A 21 35.46 9.51 6.32
N THR A 22 36.14 8.93 5.34
CA THR A 22 36.82 7.66 5.53
C THR A 22 38.09 7.83 6.36
N ALA A 23 38.39 6.80 7.16
CA ALA A 23 39.64 6.66 7.89
C ALA A 23 39.89 5.18 8.19
N HIS A 24 41.14 4.83 8.48
CA HIS A 24 41.45 3.49 8.97
C HIS A 24 40.84 3.31 10.37
N ALA A 25 39.90 2.37 10.51
CA ALA A 25 39.09 2.24 11.73
C ALA A 25 39.90 1.95 13.00
N ALA A 26 41.01 1.21 12.89
CA ALA A 26 41.92 0.97 14.01
C ALA A 26 43.08 1.98 14.13
N GLY A 27 43.64 2.44 13.01
CA GLY A 27 44.88 3.22 13.00
C GLY A 27 44.68 4.71 13.25
N ASN A 28 43.60 5.27 12.71
CA ASN A 28 43.29 6.71 12.78
C ASN A 28 41.78 6.99 12.90
N PRO A 29 41.04 6.32 13.81
CA PRO A 29 39.59 6.49 13.92
C PRO A 29 39.17 7.96 14.12
N GLU A 30 39.98 8.75 14.82
CA GLU A 30 39.74 10.17 15.11
C GLU A 30 39.61 11.06 13.87
N MET A 31 40.16 10.60 12.74
CA MET A 31 40.15 11.32 11.47
C MET A 31 38.91 11.04 10.61
N GLY A 32 38.09 10.06 11.00
CA GLY A 32 36.88 9.65 10.28
C GLY A 32 35.60 10.28 10.80
N ARG A 33 34.54 10.26 9.99
CA ARG A 33 33.15 10.61 10.35
C ARG A 33 32.24 9.55 9.78
N SER A 34 31.68 8.70 10.64
CA SER A 34 30.98 7.49 10.23
C SER A 34 29.54 7.81 9.80
N SER A 35 29.26 7.59 8.51
CA SER A 35 27.90 7.71 7.96
C SER A 35 27.00 6.55 8.42
N LEU A 36 27.58 5.38 8.69
CA LEU A 36 26.84 4.24 9.24
C LEU A 36 26.36 4.55 10.67
N ASP A 37 27.21 5.14 11.51
CA ASP A 37 26.84 5.51 12.88
C ASP A 37 25.68 6.52 12.87
N ALA A 38 25.66 7.44 11.89
CA ALA A 38 24.56 8.39 11.72
C ALA A 38 23.23 7.68 11.40
N ILE A 39 23.24 6.66 10.54
CA ILE A 39 22.06 5.84 10.28
C ILE A 39 21.64 5.06 11.53
N GLU A 40 22.57 4.45 12.27
CA GLU A 40 22.24 3.72 13.48
C GLU A 40 21.61 4.62 14.55
N LEU A 41 22.19 5.80 14.78
CA LEU A 41 21.65 6.80 15.70
C LEU A 41 20.27 7.31 15.27
N MET A 42 20.09 7.57 13.97
CA MET A 42 18.78 7.93 13.42
C MET A 42 17.76 6.81 13.66
N ASN A 43 18.10 5.56 13.35
CA ASN A 43 17.22 4.41 13.52
C ASN A 43 16.80 4.25 14.98
N ILE A 44 17.73 4.38 15.93
CA ILE A 44 17.44 4.36 17.37
C ILE A 44 16.50 5.51 17.74
N GLY A 45 16.77 6.72 17.27
CA GLY A 45 15.89 7.88 17.51
C GLY A 45 14.47 7.67 16.97
N VAL A 46 14.32 7.10 15.78
CA VAL A 46 13.00 6.77 15.21
C VAL A 46 12.32 5.65 15.98
N ASN A 47 13.06 4.67 16.51
CA ASN A 47 12.48 3.62 17.34
C ASN A 47 11.84 4.21 18.62
N TYR A 48 12.49 5.18 19.27
CA TYR A 48 11.89 5.89 20.41
C TYR A 48 10.74 6.82 20.00
N LEU A 49 10.76 7.39 18.79
CA LEU A 49 9.65 8.19 18.28
C LEU A 49 8.33 7.38 18.22
N ARG A 50 8.40 6.06 17.97
CA ARG A 50 7.20 5.20 17.86
C ARG A 50 6.33 5.19 19.11
N GLU A 51 6.90 5.45 20.29
CA GLU A 51 6.15 5.55 21.56
C GLU A 51 5.35 6.86 21.68
N HIS A 52 5.60 7.82 20.77
CA HIS A 52 5.12 9.19 20.86
C HIS A 52 4.42 9.66 19.59
N ILE A 53 3.83 8.74 18.83
CA ILE A 53 2.99 8.99 17.65
C ILE A 53 1.66 8.27 17.82
N ILE A 54 0.71 8.52 16.92
CA ILE A 54 -0.60 7.84 16.96
C ILE A 54 -0.43 6.32 16.78
N GLU A 55 -1.30 5.56 17.42
CA GLU A 55 -1.24 4.09 17.39
C GLU A 55 -1.41 3.52 15.97
N ASP A 56 -2.13 4.21 15.08
CA ASP A 56 -2.36 3.78 13.70
C ASP A 56 -1.19 4.08 12.75
N ALA A 57 -0.18 4.83 13.20
CA ALA A 57 0.98 5.15 12.37
C ALA A 57 1.96 3.97 12.31
N ARG A 58 2.61 3.78 11.16
CA ARG A 58 3.65 2.76 10.97
C ARG A 58 4.87 3.38 10.31
N ILE A 59 6.04 3.05 10.82
CA ILE A 59 7.33 3.50 10.27
C ILE A 59 8.19 2.26 10.07
N HIS A 60 8.67 2.01 8.86
CA HIS A 60 9.54 0.88 8.52
C HIS A 60 10.74 1.39 7.74
N TYR A 61 11.87 0.70 7.84
CA TYR A 61 13.06 1.07 7.09
C TYR A 61 13.94 -0.13 6.75
N THR A 62 14.81 0.07 5.76
CA THR A 62 15.96 -0.79 5.44
C THR A 62 17.21 0.06 5.30
N ILE A 63 18.38 -0.52 5.63
CA ILE A 63 19.68 0.08 5.27
C ILE A 63 20.07 -0.48 3.91
N GLU A 64 19.99 0.34 2.86
CA GLU A 64 20.32 -0.08 1.49
C GLU A 64 21.84 -0.18 1.31
N GLU A 65 22.59 0.75 1.92
CA GLU A 65 24.05 0.78 1.91
C GLU A 65 24.57 1.22 3.29
N GLY A 66 25.46 0.42 3.89
CA GLY A 66 25.98 0.62 5.24
C GLY A 66 27.51 0.69 5.32
N GLY A 67 28.18 0.99 4.21
CA GLY A 67 29.63 0.91 4.10
C GLY A 67 30.15 -0.43 3.58
N GLY A 68 31.48 -0.52 3.46
CA GLY A 68 32.17 -1.67 2.86
C GLY A 68 32.88 -2.54 3.90
N GLN A 69 34.20 -2.38 4.00
CA GLN A 69 35.02 -3.21 4.87
C GLN A 69 34.98 -2.73 6.33
N PRO A 70 34.97 -3.65 7.32
CA PRO A 70 34.87 -3.28 8.74
C PRO A 70 36.09 -2.53 9.30
N ASN A 71 37.23 -2.56 8.60
CA ASN A 71 38.44 -1.82 8.97
C ASN A 71 38.50 -0.40 8.38
N VAL A 72 37.44 0.05 7.69
CA VAL A 72 37.32 1.36 7.07
C VAL A 72 36.09 2.07 7.62
N VAL A 73 36.25 3.29 8.14
CA VAL A 73 35.11 4.12 8.58
C VAL A 73 34.24 4.46 7.36
N PRO A 74 32.93 4.12 7.36
CA PRO A 74 32.04 4.41 6.23
C PRO A 74 31.85 5.92 6.02
N ASP A 75 32.17 6.41 4.83
CA ASP A 75 31.96 7.81 4.42
C ASP A 75 30.65 8.03 3.64
N TYR A 76 29.91 6.95 3.38
CA TYR A 76 28.60 6.97 2.77
C TYR A 76 27.72 5.88 3.38
N ALA A 77 26.48 6.23 3.69
CA ALA A 77 25.46 5.26 4.05
C ALA A 77 24.07 5.78 3.65
N ARG A 78 23.16 4.87 3.28
CA ARG A 78 21.79 5.20 2.86
C ARG A 78 20.76 4.27 3.49
N SER A 79 19.70 4.85 4.03
CA SER A 79 18.52 4.14 4.50
C SER A 79 17.28 4.57 3.73
N TRP A 80 16.34 3.65 3.52
CA TRP A 80 15.05 3.92 2.88
C TRP A 80 13.91 3.64 3.86
N TYR A 81 13.04 4.64 4.05
CA TYR A 81 11.96 4.66 5.01
C TYR A 81 10.60 4.73 4.32
N TYR A 82 9.64 3.97 4.86
CA TYR A 82 8.21 4.20 4.66
C TYR A 82 7.57 4.70 5.94
N ILE A 83 6.85 5.82 5.85
CA ILE A 83 6.09 6.43 6.94
C ILE A 83 4.62 6.40 6.55
N ARG A 84 3.74 5.87 7.41
CA ARG A 84 2.32 5.69 7.13
C ARG A 84 1.47 6.20 8.28
N ALA A 85 0.34 6.82 7.96
CA ALA A 85 -0.72 7.19 8.90
C ALA A 85 -2.06 7.27 8.16
N PRO A 86 -3.20 7.22 8.86
CA PRO A 86 -4.51 7.26 8.22
C PRO A 86 -4.78 8.52 7.37
N GLU A 87 -4.26 9.68 7.76
CA GLU A 87 -4.37 10.92 6.99
C GLU A 87 -3.05 11.70 6.89
N ARG A 88 -2.92 12.57 5.88
CA ARG A 88 -1.77 13.49 5.73
C ARG A 88 -1.56 14.39 6.94
N THR A 89 -2.64 14.93 7.50
CA THR A 89 -2.63 15.77 8.71
C THR A 89 -1.99 15.09 9.92
N GLN A 90 -1.96 13.74 9.93
CA GLN A 90 -1.32 12.94 10.95
C GLN A 90 0.09 12.51 10.53
N LEU A 91 0.30 12.23 9.25
CA LEU A 91 1.60 11.79 8.69
C LEU A 91 2.63 12.91 8.71
N ASP A 92 2.28 14.09 8.19
CA ASP A 92 3.22 15.18 7.95
C ASP A 92 3.94 15.63 9.24
N PRO A 93 3.26 15.80 10.39
CA PRO A 93 3.94 16.10 11.65
C PRO A 93 4.90 15.00 12.12
N ILE A 94 4.62 13.72 11.82
CA ILE A 94 5.52 12.60 12.13
C ILE A 94 6.78 12.71 11.25
N TYR A 95 6.61 12.97 9.97
CA TYR A 95 7.73 13.17 9.05
C TYR A 95 8.63 14.33 9.48
N GLU A 96 8.06 15.47 9.89
CA GLU A 96 8.84 16.60 10.42
C GLU A 96 9.68 16.21 11.65
N ARG A 97 9.18 15.33 12.51
CA ARG A 97 9.93 14.82 13.67
C ARG A 97 11.05 13.87 13.25
N ILE A 98 10.81 13.02 12.25
CA ILE A 98 11.85 12.14 11.69
C ILE A 98 12.97 12.98 11.06
N LYS A 99 12.66 14.06 10.34
CA LYS A 99 13.68 14.98 9.80
C LYS A 99 14.55 15.58 10.91
N LYS A 100 13.97 15.98 12.04
CA LYS A 100 14.72 16.48 13.20
C LYS A 100 15.64 15.41 13.81
N ILE A 101 15.18 14.16 13.88
CA ILE A 101 15.99 13.03 14.36
C ILE A 101 17.18 12.80 13.41
N ALA A 102 16.93 12.79 12.10
CA ALA A 102 17.99 12.64 11.10
C ALA A 102 19.03 13.76 11.19
N GLN A 103 18.59 15.02 11.32
CA GLN A 103 19.48 16.16 11.55
C GLN A 103 20.27 16.03 12.86
N GLY A 104 19.64 15.53 13.93
CA GLY A 104 20.33 15.24 15.20
C GLY A 104 21.41 14.18 15.06
N ALA A 105 21.16 13.12 14.28
CA ALA A 105 22.15 12.08 14.01
C ALA A 105 23.33 12.61 13.19
N ALA A 106 23.07 13.47 12.19
CA ALA A 106 24.11 14.18 11.45
C ALA A 106 25.00 15.00 12.39
N LEU A 107 24.39 15.75 13.30
CA LEU A 107 25.10 16.58 14.29
C LEU A 107 25.95 15.74 15.26
N MET A 108 25.41 14.64 15.78
CA MET A 108 26.15 13.75 16.71
C MET A 108 27.39 13.12 16.08
N THR A 109 27.38 12.94 14.75
CA THR A 109 28.44 12.23 14.02
C THR A 109 29.30 13.16 13.17
N GLU A 110 29.01 14.46 13.16
CA GLU A 110 29.60 15.47 12.29
C GLU A 110 29.61 15.02 10.81
N THR A 111 28.49 14.45 10.35
CA THR A 111 28.24 14.06 8.95
C THR A 111 27.29 15.04 8.26
N GLU A 112 27.26 15.02 6.94
CA GLU A 112 26.30 15.75 6.12
C GLU A 112 25.08 14.88 5.84
N LEU A 113 23.89 15.45 5.96
CA LEU A 113 22.61 14.78 5.67
C LEU A 113 22.03 15.29 4.36
N GLU A 114 21.69 14.34 3.49
CA GLU A 114 20.87 14.53 2.30
C GLU A 114 19.55 13.75 2.48
N ILE A 115 18.42 14.40 2.25
CA ILE A 115 17.09 13.78 2.33
C ILE A 115 16.52 13.74 0.92
N GLN A 116 16.35 12.53 0.39
CA GLN A 116 15.79 12.30 -0.93
C GLN A 116 14.36 11.78 -0.78
N PHE A 117 13.38 12.58 -1.20
CA PHE A 117 11.97 12.21 -1.17
C PHE A 117 11.63 11.41 -2.43
N ILE A 118 11.01 10.24 -2.28
CA ILE A 118 10.81 9.28 -3.39
C ILE A 118 9.36 9.28 -3.86
N ASP A 119 8.44 9.05 -2.93
CA ASP A 119 7.02 8.93 -3.23
C ASP A 119 6.18 9.43 -2.06
N ALA A 120 4.96 9.88 -2.36
CA ALA A 120 3.95 10.12 -1.36
C ALA A 120 2.56 9.95 -1.94
N LEU A 121 1.66 9.38 -1.15
CA LEU A 121 0.27 9.14 -1.52
C LEU A 121 -0.67 9.63 -0.43
N TYR A 122 -1.88 9.98 -0.83
CA TYR A 122 -3.00 10.21 0.08
C TYR A 122 -3.69 8.90 0.48
N ASN A 123 -4.49 8.95 1.55
CA ASN A 123 -5.42 7.89 1.87
C ASN A 123 -6.60 7.89 0.89
N ILE A 124 -7.25 6.74 0.68
CA ILE A 124 -8.46 6.67 -0.15
C ILE A 124 -9.64 7.41 0.53
N VAL A 125 -10.43 8.13 -0.28
CA VAL A 125 -11.75 8.67 0.07
C VAL A 125 -12.82 7.76 -0.54
N PRO A 126 -13.45 6.87 0.25
CA PRO A 126 -14.42 5.93 -0.28
C PRO A 126 -15.67 6.64 -0.81
N ASN A 127 -16.32 6.07 -1.83
CA ASN A 127 -17.61 6.55 -2.33
C ASN A 127 -18.64 5.42 -2.35
N LYS A 128 -19.62 5.48 -1.45
CA LYS A 128 -20.65 4.46 -1.27
C LYS A 128 -21.59 4.39 -2.45
N THR A 129 -21.96 5.53 -3.02
CA THR A 129 -22.83 5.60 -4.20
C THR A 129 -22.27 4.79 -5.37
N ILE A 130 -20.98 4.95 -5.68
CA ILE A 130 -20.34 4.18 -6.77
C ILE A 130 -20.06 2.73 -6.34
N ALA A 131 -19.75 2.47 -5.07
CA ALA A 131 -19.60 1.10 -4.57
C ALA A 131 -20.89 0.26 -4.68
N GLU A 132 -22.04 0.84 -4.35
CA GLU A 132 -23.35 0.22 -4.52
C GLU A 132 -23.67 -0.01 -6.00
N LEU A 133 -23.32 0.94 -6.88
CA LEU A 133 -23.46 0.78 -8.33
C LEU A 133 -22.63 -0.40 -8.87
N VAL A 134 -21.37 -0.52 -8.44
CA VAL A 134 -20.49 -1.62 -8.83
C VAL A 134 -21.07 -2.95 -8.38
N VAL A 135 -21.49 -3.05 -7.12
CA VAL A 135 -22.10 -4.28 -6.58
C VAL A 135 -23.43 -4.61 -7.27
N LYS A 136 -24.24 -3.61 -7.64
CA LYS A 136 -25.44 -3.80 -8.46
C LYS A 136 -25.08 -4.42 -9.80
N ASN A 137 -24.10 -3.87 -10.52
CA ASN A 137 -23.66 -4.40 -11.81
C ASN A 137 -23.08 -5.82 -11.69
N MET A 138 -22.32 -6.11 -10.64
CA MET A 138 -21.86 -7.47 -10.33
C MET A 138 -23.03 -8.46 -10.22
N ARG A 139 -24.13 -8.06 -9.58
CA ARG A 139 -25.34 -8.90 -9.42
C ARG A 139 -26.06 -9.13 -10.74
N GLU A 140 -26.15 -8.10 -11.59
CA GLU A 140 -26.78 -8.22 -12.92
C GLU A 140 -26.00 -9.16 -13.85
N ILE A 141 -24.67 -9.14 -13.77
CA ILE A 141 -23.80 -10.02 -14.56
C ILE A 141 -23.85 -11.46 -14.04
N GLY A 142 -23.93 -11.63 -12.71
CA GLY A 142 -23.72 -12.91 -12.04
C GLY A 142 -22.22 -13.19 -11.82
N GLY A 143 -21.89 -13.79 -10.67
CA GLY A 143 -20.52 -14.15 -10.35
C GLY A 143 -19.90 -15.15 -11.34
N PRO A 144 -18.57 -15.28 -11.40
CA PRO A 144 -17.93 -16.24 -12.30
C PRO A 144 -18.36 -17.69 -12.03
N GLU A 145 -18.47 -18.49 -13.09
CA GLU A 145 -18.72 -19.92 -13.02
C GLU A 145 -17.40 -20.70 -13.17
N TRP A 146 -17.17 -21.64 -12.24
CA TRP A 146 -15.94 -22.42 -12.17
C TRP A 146 -16.15 -23.82 -12.76
N SER A 147 -15.16 -24.33 -13.50
CA SER A 147 -15.13 -25.73 -13.91
C SER A 147 -14.70 -26.62 -12.74
N GLU A 148 -14.93 -27.93 -12.87
CA GLU A 148 -14.47 -28.93 -11.89
C GLU A 148 -12.94 -28.86 -11.72
N GLU A 149 -12.18 -28.78 -12.82
CA GLU A 149 -10.72 -28.61 -12.80
C GLU A 149 -10.26 -27.34 -12.06
N GLU A 150 -10.99 -26.23 -12.19
CA GLU A 150 -10.66 -24.99 -11.47
C GLU A 150 -10.95 -25.09 -9.97
N LEU A 151 -12.02 -25.80 -9.60
CA LEU A 151 -12.35 -26.07 -8.21
C LEU A 151 -11.33 -27.01 -7.57
N GLU A 152 -10.91 -28.07 -8.27
CA GLU A 152 -9.84 -28.98 -7.82
C GLU A 152 -8.51 -28.25 -7.65
N PHE A 153 -8.13 -27.42 -8.63
CA PHE A 153 -6.92 -26.59 -8.55
C PHE A 153 -6.97 -25.60 -7.38
N ALA A 154 -8.12 -24.95 -7.16
CA ALA A 154 -8.29 -24.06 -6.03
C ALA A 154 -8.26 -24.78 -4.68
N GLU A 155 -8.82 -25.99 -4.59
CA GLU A 155 -8.73 -26.82 -3.39
C GLU A 155 -7.28 -27.24 -3.11
N GLU A 156 -6.53 -27.63 -4.14
CA GLU A 156 -5.10 -27.96 -4.01
C GLU A 156 -4.31 -26.77 -3.45
N ILE A 157 -4.49 -25.57 -4.02
CA ILE A 157 -3.86 -24.35 -3.50
C ILE A 157 -4.35 -24.07 -2.07
N GLY A 158 -5.66 -24.09 -1.84
CA GLY A 158 -6.31 -23.81 -0.56
C GLY A 158 -5.82 -24.72 0.57
N SER A 159 -5.52 -25.98 0.27
CA SER A 159 -5.00 -26.97 1.23
C SER A 159 -3.65 -26.60 1.85
N ASN A 160 -2.90 -25.68 1.23
CA ASN A 160 -1.64 -25.16 1.76
C ASN A 160 -1.83 -24.13 2.88
N PHE A 161 -3.06 -23.71 3.17
CA PHE A 161 -3.38 -22.68 4.16
C PHE A 161 -4.24 -23.22 5.30
N ASP A 162 -3.98 -22.72 6.51
CA ASP A 162 -4.74 -23.09 7.69
C ASP A 162 -6.19 -22.59 7.59
N LYS A 163 -7.16 -23.49 7.77
CA LYS A 163 -8.58 -23.16 7.69
C LYS A 163 -9.02 -22.15 8.77
N GLU A 164 -8.48 -22.19 9.99
CA GLU A 164 -8.76 -21.14 10.97
C GLU A 164 -8.13 -19.81 10.61
N TYR A 165 -6.93 -19.79 10.01
CA TYR A 165 -6.38 -18.54 9.49
C TYR A 165 -7.29 -17.91 8.43
N LYS A 166 -7.85 -18.72 7.52
CA LYS A 166 -8.88 -18.28 6.56
C LYS A 166 -10.09 -17.70 7.30
N MET A 167 -10.62 -18.42 8.28
CA MET A 167 -11.79 -17.99 9.05
C MET A 167 -11.56 -16.68 9.82
N ASP A 168 -10.40 -16.53 10.45
CA ASP A 168 -10.03 -15.30 11.16
C ASP A 168 -9.87 -14.13 10.19
N THR A 169 -9.32 -14.37 9.01
CA THR A 169 -9.25 -13.35 7.95
C THR A 169 -10.65 -12.91 7.51
N LEU A 170 -11.57 -13.85 7.26
CA LEU A 170 -12.96 -13.53 6.87
C LEU A 170 -13.70 -12.76 7.98
N ARG A 171 -13.53 -13.16 9.25
CA ARG A 171 -14.09 -12.45 10.41
C ARG A 171 -13.52 -11.03 10.54
N LYS A 172 -12.20 -10.88 10.40
CA LYS A 172 -11.52 -9.57 10.42
C LYS A 172 -11.97 -8.66 9.28
N LEU A 173 -12.21 -9.23 8.11
CA LEU A 173 -12.76 -8.50 6.96
C LEU A 173 -14.25 -8.17 7.12
N LYS A 174 -14.91 -8.68 8.18
CA LYS A 174 -16.34 -8.56 8.47
C LYS A 174 -17.21 -9.09 7.32
N ILE A 175 -16.76 -10.20 6.72
CA ILE A 175 -17.53 -10.90 5.71
C ILE A 175 -18.83 -11.44 6.36
N PRO A 176 -20.02 -11.16 5.80
CA PRO A 176 -21.27 -11.69 6.33
C PRO A 176 -21.30 -13.22 6.28
N ASN A 177 -21.75 -13.84 7.38
CA ASN A 177 -21.86 -15.30 7.53
C ASN A 177 -20.57 -16.06 7.14
N PRO A 178 -19.42 -15.76 7.78
CA PRO A 178 -18.13 -16.28 7.34
C PRO A 178 -18.05 -17.82 7.35
N GLU A 179 -18.81 -18.48 8.24
CA GLU A 179 -18.88 -19.95 8.35
C GLU A 179 -19.38 -20.63 7.07
N LYS A 180 -20.12 -19.92 6.20
CA LYS A 180 -20.52 -20.41 4.87
C LYS A 180 -19.29 -20.76 4.01
N TYR A 181 -18.17 -20.07 4.22
CA TYR A 181 -16.99 -20.18 3.36
C TYR A 181 -15.87 -21.02 3.96
N ARG A 182 -16.15 -21.76 5.05
CA ARG A 182 -15.14 -22.59 5.72
C ARG A 182 -14.50 -23.61 4.78
N ASP A 183 -15.34 -24.27 3.97
CA ASP A 183 -14.94 -25.28 2.99
C ASP A 183 -15.13 -24.78 1.55
N VAL A 184 -15.03 -23.46 1.35
CA VAL A 184 -15.07 -22.82 0.03
C VAL A 184 -13.73 -22.14 -0.21
N ASP A 185 -13.13 -22.41 -1.38
CA ASP A 185 -11.87 -21.79 -1.79
C ASP A 185 -12.08 -20.71 -2.84
N LEU A 186 -13.04 -20.86 -3.77
CA LEU A 186 -13.42 -19.83 -4.73
C LEU A 186 -14.79 -19.23 -4.41
N MET A 187 -14.80 -17.93 -4.13
CA MET A 187 -16.03 -17.21 -3.82
C MET A 187 -16.79 -16.80 -5.06
N THR A 188 -18.03 -17.26 -5.21
CA THR A 188 -18.96 -16.78 -6.27
C THR A 188 -19.90 -15.69 -5.79
N ASP A 189 -20.22 -15.66 -4.49
CA ASP A 189 -21.15 -14.69 -3.91
C ASP A 189 -20.74 -13.23 -4.17
N ILE A 190 -21.75 -12.42 -4.47
CA ILE A 190 -21.66 -10.96 -4.54
C ILE A 190 -22.15 -10.37 -3.20
N ILE A 191 -21.23 -9.79 -2.44
CA ILE A 191 -21.54 -9.18 -1.14
C ILE A 191 -21.77 -7.68 -1.31
N ASP A 192 -22.62 -7.10 -0.47
CA ASP A 192 -22.70 -5.66 -0.31
C ASP A 192 -21.33 -5.03 -0.01
N PRO A 193 -21.15 -3.72 -0.29
CA PRO A 193 -19.90 -3.04 0.02
C PRO A 193 -19.53 -3.17 1.52
N ILE A 194 -18.23 -3.35 1.80
CA ILE A 194 -17.75 -3.63 3.17
C ILE A 194 -16.68 -2.63 3.64
N GLY A 195 -16.55 -2.50 4.96
CA GLY A 195 -15.46 -1.74 5.59
C GLY A 195 -15.69 -0.24 5.71
N GLU A 196 -16.94 0.21 5.69
CA GLU A 196 -17.29 1.61 5.92
C GLU A 196 -16.76 2.09 7.29
N GLY A 197 -16.00 3.18 7.28
CA GLY A 197 -15.37 3.74 8.48
C GLY A 197 -14.12 3.00 8.96
N GLU A 198 -13.62 2.03 8.21
CA GLU A 198 -12.36 1.33 8.52
C GLU A 198 -11.20 1.84 7.66
N THR A 199 -9.99 1.75 8.21
CA THR A 199 -8.74 2.05 7.49
C THR A 199 -7.94 0.78 7.29
N SER A 200 -7.57 0.50 6.04
CA SER A 200 -6.63 -0.56 5.68
C SER A 200 -5.20 -0.14 6.00
N ALA A 201 -4.36 -1.10 6.41
CA ALA A 201 -2.93 -0.84 6.64
C ALA A 201 -2.15 -0.52 5.34
N GLY A 202 -2.69 -0.88 4.17
CA GLY A 202 -2.09 -0.65 2.87
C GLY A 202 -2.11 0.81 2.41
N SER A 203 -1.56 1.07 1.23
CA SER A 203 -1.65 2.34 0.50
C SER A 203 -1.82 2.05 -0.99
N SER A 204 -2.44 2.97 -1.72
CA SER A 204 -2.69 2.89 -3.16
C SER A 204 -2.63 4.31 -3.72
N ASP A 205 -2.08 4.49 -4.91
CA ASP A 205 -2.07 5.77 -5.64
C ASP A 205 -3.45 6.17 -6.16
N VAL A 206 -4.38 5.21 -6.20
CA VAL A 206 -5.82 5.46 -6.31
C VAL A 206 -6.32 6.40 -5.20
N GLY A 207 -5.61 6.45 -4.06
CA GLY A 207 -5.81 7.43 -3.00
C GLY A 207 -5.83 8.86 -3.56
N ASP A 208 -4.78 9.28 -4.24
CA ASP A 208 -4.67 10.62 -4.83
C ASP A 208 -5.82 10.95 -5.79
N ILE A 209 -6.23 9.99 -6.63
CA ILE A 209 -7.37 10.16 -7.54
C ILE A 209 -8.68 10.35 -6.77
N SER A 210 -8.87 9.58 -5.69
CA SER A 210 -10.08 9.65 -4.86
C SER A 210 -10.25 10.99 -4.14
N TRP A 211 -9.19 11.80 -3.99
CA TRP A 211 -9.29 13.16 -3.47
C TRP A 211 -9.73 14.19 -4.53
N ILE A 212 -9.66 13.83 -5.81
CA ILE A 212 -10.02 14.71 -6.93
C ILE A 212 -11.42 14.40 -7.44
N THR A 213 -11.79 13.12 -7.50
CA THR A 213 -13.06 12.66 -8.07
C THR A 213 -13.63 11.46 -7.31
N PRO A 214 -14.97 11.30 -7.24
CA PRO A 214 -15.61 10.07 -6.77
C PRO A 214 -14.94 8.82 -7.37
N THR A 215 -14.46 7.92 -6.50
CA THR A 215 -13.64 6.76 -6.90
C THR A 215 -14.04 5.55 -6.06
N VAL A 216 -13.90 4.34 -6.63
CA VAL A 216 -14.10 3.08 -5.91
C VAL A 216 -13.10 2.04 -6.37
N GLU A 217 -12.64 1.22 -5.43
CA GLU A 217 -11.93 -0.03 -5.69
C GLU A 217 -12.84 -1.21 -5.34
N PHE A 218 -12.76 -2.27 -6.14
CA PHE A 218 -13.50 -3.50 -5.88
C PHE A 218 -12.66 -4.74 -6.17
N GLY A 219 -12.96 -5.83 -5.47
CA GLY A 219 -12.28 -7.10 -5.63
C GLY A 219 -13.17 -8.15 -6.31
N THR A 220 -12.59 -8.88 -7.26
CA THR A 220 -13.17 -10.10 -7.83
C THR A 220 -12.41 -11.35 -7.37
N ALA A 221 -13.01 -12.52 -7.50
CA ALA A 221 -12.48 -13.79 -7.00
C ALA A 221 -11.28 -14.34 -7.82
N CYS A 222 -10.18 -13.60 -7.85
CA CYS A 222 -8.95 -13.94 -8.58
C CYS A 222 -7.96 -14.79 -7.77
N ASN A 223 -8.33 -15.22 -6.55
CA ASN A 223 -7.48 -16.01 -5.68
C ASN A 223 -8.32 -16.84 -4.70
N VAL A 224 -7.71 -17.87 -4.10
CA VAL A 224 -8.37 -18.69 -3.08
C VAL A 224 -8.60 -17.90 -1.79
N LEU A 225 -9.73 -18.14 -1.13
CA LEU A 225 -10.06 -17.52 0.15
C LEU A 225 -9.01 -17.90 1.21
N GLY A 226 -8.57 -16.90 1.98
CA GLY A 226 -7.62 -17.09 3.07
C GLY A 226 -6.14 -17.13 2.69
N ALA A 227 -5.79 -17.08 1.39
CA ALA A 227 -4.39 -16.95 1.02
C ALA A 227 -3.83 -15.57 1.43
N PRO A 228 -2.60 -15.50 1.98
CA PRO A 228 -1.96 -14.22 2.29
C PRO A 228 -1.73 -13.38 1.04
N GLY A 229 -1.90 -12.07 1.15
CA GLY A 229 -1.50 -11.12 0.10
C GLY A 229 0.00 -11.23 -0.21
N HIS A 230 0.38 -10.98 -1.47
CA HIS A 230 1.76 -11.10 -1.97
C HIS A 230 2.35 -12.52 -1.83
N SER A 231 1.52 -13.57 -1.86
CA SER A 231 1.96 -14.96 -1.85
C SER A 231 1.98 -15.58 -3.25
N TRP A 232 2.67 -16.71 -3.39
CA TRP A 232 2.71 -17.48 -4.64
C TRP A 232 1.31 -17.96 -5.08
N ALA A 233 0.38 -18.16 -4.14
CA ALA A 233 -0.99 -18.58 -4.46
C ALA A 233 -1.72 -17.52 -5.29
N PHE A 234 -1.54 -16.23 -4.97
CA PHE A 234 -2.09 -15.13 -5.78
C PHE A 234 -1.55 -15.18 -7.21
N VAL A 235 -0.24 -15.43 -7.38
CA VAL A 235 0.38 -15.54 -8.70
C VAL A 235 -0.18 -16.72 -9.48
N ALA A 236 -0.32 -17.89 -8.83
CA ALA A 236 -0.84 -19.10 -9.45
C ALA A 236 -2.30 -18.94 -9.90
N CYS A 237 -3.18 -18.40 -9.05
CA CYS A 237 -4.58 -18.17 -9.40
C CYS A 237 -4.77 -17.05 -10.43
N ALA A 238 -4.04 -15.94 -10.30
CA ALA A 238 -4.14 -14.83 -11.24
C ALA A 238 -3.62 -15.21 -12.65
N GLY A 239 -2.62 -16.10 -12.73
CA GLY A 239 -2.08 -16.62 -13.98
C GLY A 239 -2.88 -17.76 -14.62
N SER A 240 -3.93 -18.27 -13.96
CA SER A 240 -4.75 -19.39 -14.45
C SER A 240 -6.05 -18.93 -15.10
N SER A 241 -6.89 -19.89 -15.54
CA SER A 241 -8.23 -19.58 -16.04
C SER A 241 -9.14 -18.94 -14.98
N ILE A 242 -8.89 -19.16 -13.68
CA ILE A 242 -9.60 -18.49 -12.58
C ILE A 242 -9.39 -16.97 -12.65
N GLY A 243 -8.12 -16.56 -12.79
CA GLY A 243 -7.73 -15.16 -12.98
C GLY A 243 -8.37 -14.56 -14.23
N HIS A 244 -8.30 -15.26 -15.36
CA HIS A 244 -8.91 -14.79 -16.62
C HIS A 244 -10.43 -14.63 -16.55
N LYS A 245 -11.16 -15.59 -15.97
CA LYS A 245 -12.62 -15.47 -15.79
C LYS A 245 -12.99 -14.33 -14.84
N SER A 246 -12.21 -14.15 -13.77
CA SER A 246 -12.36 -13.02 -12.85
C SER A 246 -12.10 -11.68 -13.52
N LEU A 247 -11.08 -11.59 -14.38
CA LEU A 247 -10.78 -10.41 -15.17
C LEU A 247 -11.94 -10.05 -16.11
N VAL A 248 -12.51 -11.04 -16.82
CA VAL A 248 -13.68 -10.81 -17.69
C VAL A 248 -14.87 -10.33 -16.88
N PHE A 249 -15.10 -10.89 -15.69
CA PHE A 249 -16.15 -10.45 -14.78
C PHE A 249 -15.93 -9.01 -14.28
N ALA A 250 -14.70 -8.66 -13.89
CA ALA A 250 -14.33 -7.30 -13.50
C ALA A 250 -14.53 -6.30 -14.66
N ALA A 251 -14.10 -6.66 -15.88
CA ALA A 251 -14.22 -5.81 -17.05
C ALA A 251 -15.70 -5.53 -17.41
N LYS A 252 -16.56 -6.54 -17.37
CA LYS A 252 -18.01 -6.37 -17.58
C LYS A 252 -18.63 -5.48 -16.49
N THR A 253 -18.22 -5.67 -15.23
CA THR A 253 -18.70 -4.87 -14.10
C THR A 253 -18.34 -3.40 -14.27
N MET A 254 -17.09 -3.10 -14.62
CA MET A 254 -16.64 -1.74 -14.91
C MET A 254 -17.40 -1.14 -16.09
N ALA A 255 -17.59 -1.89 -17.17
CA ALA A 255 -18.29 -1.40 -18.35
C ALA A 255 -19.76 -1.06 -18.06
N GLY A 256 -20.47 -1.92 -17.33
CA GLY A 256 -21.86 -1.66 -16.93
C GLY A 256 -21.99 -0.43 -16.02
N ALA A 257 -21.15 -0.35 -14.99
CA ALA A 257 -21.12 0.80 -14.09
C ALA A 257 -20.77 2.10 -14.84
N ALA A 258 -19.84 2.05 -15.79
CA ALA A 258 -19.49 3.21 -16.62
C ALA A 258 -20.67 3.67 -17.49
N VAL A 259 -21.39 2.74 -18.13
CA VAL A 259 -22.59 3.08 -18.92
C VAL A 259 -23.62 3.81 -18.06
N GLU A 260 -23.93 3.27 -16.88
CA GLU A 260 -24.87 3.92 -15.95
C GLU A 260 -24.38 5.31 -15.53
N LEU A 261 -23.10 5.46 -15.17
CA LEU A 261 -22.52 6.76 -14.85
C LEU A 261 -22.57 7.74 -16.03
N PHE A 262 -22.44 7.31 -17.27
CA PHE A 262 -22.56 8.19 -18.44
C PHE A 262 -24.01 8.61 -18.70
N THR A 263 -24.99 7.74 -18.45
CA THR A 263 -26.39 7.96 -18.80
C THR A 263 -27.25 8.55 -17.68
N ASP A 264 -26.86 8.38 -16.42
CA ASP A 264 -27.63 8.83 -15.25
C ASP A 264 -26.98 10.05 -14.59
N GLU A 265 -27.60 11.22 -14.79
CA GLU A 265 -27.14 12.47 -14.17
C GLU A 265 -27.37 12.52 -12.66
N ALA A 266 -28.50 11.99 -12.17
CA ALA A 266 -28.81 12.00 -10.75
C ALA A 266 -27.83 11.14 -9.96
N LEU A 267 -27.42 10.01 -10.52
CA LEU A 267 -26.37 9.15 -9.95
C LEU A 267 -25.03 9.88 -9.83
N ARG A 268 -24.61 10.61 -10.86
CA ARG A 268 -23.36 11.40 -10.84
C ARG A 268 -23.42 12.50 -9.79
N GLU A 269 -24.52 13.23 -9.71
CA GLU A 269 -24.66 14.30 -8.72
C GLU A 269 -24.68 13.76 -7.30
N LYS A 270 -25.37 12.64 -7.03
CA LYS A 270 -25.31 11.96 -5.73
C LYS A 270 -23.89 11.54 -5.35
N ALA A 271 -23.14 10.97 -6.31
CA ALA A 271 -21.76 10.55 -6.06
C ALA A 271 -20.84 11.75 -5.76
N LYS A 272 -21.02 12.88 -6.46
CA LYS A 272 -20.28 14.13 -6.20
C LYS A 272 -20.65 14.77 -4.87
N GLU A 273 -21.93 14.78 -4.51
CA GLU A 273 -22.41 15.30 -3.22
C GLU A 273 -21.79 14.52 -2.06
N GLU A 274 -21.85 13.18 -2.09
CA GLU A 274 -21.21 12.33 -1.08
C GLU A 274 -19.69 12.59 -0.98
N HIS A 275 -19.02 12.75 -2.13
CA HIS A 275 -17.59 13.05 -2.18
C HIS A 275 -17.27 14.41 -1.55
N GLY A 276 -18.05 15.43 -1.88
CA GLY A 276 -17.96 16.76 -1.27
C GLY A 276 -18.20 16.74 0.24
N GLU A 277 -19.16 15.96 0.73
CA GLU A 277 -19.41 15.78 2.17
C GLU A 277 -18.22 15.12 2.90
N ARG A 278 -17.56 14.15 2.26
CA ARG A 278 -16.39 13.47 2.84
C ARG A 278 -15.14 14.34 2.86
N LEU A 279 -14.92 15.15 1.82
CA LEU A 279 -13.81 16.09 1.76
C LEU A 279 -14.04 17.33 2.61
N LYS A 280 -15.30 17.79 2.72
CA LYS A 280 -15.68 19.09 3.30
C LYS A 280 -14.89 20.20 2.61
N ASP A 281 -14.12 20.99 3.37
CA ASP A 281 -13.28 22.06 2.87
C ASP A 281 -11.86 21.60 2.50
N ARG A 282 -11.56 20.29 2.60
CA ARG A 282 -10.22 19.75 2.29
C ARG A 282 -10.07 19.57 0.79
N THR A 283 -8.94 20.05 0.26
CA THR A 283 -8.58 19.90 -1.16
C THR A 283 -7.34 19.03 -1.30
N TYR A 284 -7.22 18.38 -2.46
CA TYR A 284 -5.99 17.70 -2.85
C TYR A 284 -4.88 18.72 -3.07
N GLU A 285 -3.75 18.50 -2.43
CA GLU A 285 -2.48 19.17 -2.74
C GLU A 285 -1.45 18.07 -2.99
N THR A 286 -0.58 18.25 -3.98
CA THR A 286 0.46 17.23 -4.23
C THR A 286 1.31 17.06 -2.97
N PRO A 287 1.45 15.83 -2.44
CA PRO A 287 2.30 15.59 -1.27
C PRO A 287 3.78 15.49 -1.64
N LEU A 288 4.10 15.51 -2.95
CA LEU A 288 5.46 15.53 -3.45
C LEU A 288 6.07 16.94 -3.30
N PRO A 289 7.29 17.06 -2.77
CA PRO A 289 8.03 18.32 -2.77
C PRO A 289 8.23 18.88 -4.18
N GLU A 290 8.38 20.21 -4.27
CA GLU A 290 8.70 20.88 -5.53
C GLU A 290 10.06 20.41 -6.07
N GLY A 291 10.14 20.15 -7.37
CA GLY A 291 11.37 19.74 -8.06
C GLY A 291 11.75 18.27 -7.89
N VAL A 292 10.86 17.41 -7.38
CA VAL A 292 11.05 15.96 -7.43
C VAL A 292 10.83 15.46 -8.85
N ASP A 293 11.89 14.96 -9.48
CA ASP A 293 11.81 14.33 -10.79
C ASP A 293 11.16 12.94 -10.71
N VAL A 294 10.47 12.55 -11.77
CA VAL A 294 9.96 11.18 -11.92
C VAL A 294 11.16 10.24 -11.99
N PRO A 295 11.23 9.16 -11.18
CA PRO A 295 12.39 8.28 -11.12
C PRO A 295 12.42 7.30 -12.31
N LEU A 296 12.48 7.83 -13.53
CA LEU A 296 12.43 7.05 -14.77
C LEU A 296 13.59 6.05 -14.87
N GLU A 297 14.79 6.42 -14.42
CA GLU A 297 15.95 5.53 -14.40
C GLU A 297 15.69 4.27 -13.54
N MET A 298 15.09 4.43 -12.36
CA MET A 298 14.72 3.30 -11.51
C MET A 298 13.66 2.42 -12.17
N ALA A 299 12.70 3.01 -12.88
CA ALA A 299 11.71 2.25 -13.64
C ALA A 299 12.36 1.45 -14.78
N GLU A 300 13.31 2.03 -15.51
CA GLU A 300 14.09 1.38 -16.56
C GLU A 300 14.93 0.22 -16.01
N GLU A 301 15.69 0.43 -14.93
CA GLU A 301 16.49 -0.62 -14.29
C GLU A 301 15.61 -1.79 -13.81
N ASN A 302 14.44 -1.49 -13.25
CA ASN A 302 13.51 -2.53 -12.79
C ASN A 302 12.93 -3.29 -13.97
N TRP A 303 12.59 -2.61 -15.07
CA TRP A 303 12.12 -3.24 -16.30
C TRP A 303 13.16 -4.22 -16.87
N GLU A 304 14.44 -3.87 -16.85
CA GLU A 304 15.52 -4.77 -17.30
C GLU A 304 15.66 -6.03 -16.45
N LYS A 305 15.31 -5.96 -15.16
CA LYS A 305 15.35 -7.09 -14.21
C LYS A 305 14.13 -8.01 -14.32
N VAL A 306 13.05 -7.60 -14.99
CA VAL A 306 11.87 -8.45 -15.18
C VAL A 306 12.24 -9.63 -16.07
N PRO A 307 12.01 -10.89 -15.63
CA PRO A 307 12.21 -12.06 -16.49
C PRO A 307 11.38 -11.92 -17.76
N LYS A 308 12.05 -11.84 -18.92
CA LYS A 308 11.39 -11.79 -20.21
C LYS A 308 10.81 -13.18 -20.49
N GLN A 309 9.47 -13.27 -20.55
CA GLN A 309 8.74 -14.48 -20.92
C GLN A 309 8.97 -14.85 -22.39
#